data_AF-A0A9W5VU46-F1
#
_entry.id   AF-A0A9W5VU46-F1
#
_cell.length_a   1.000
_cell.length_b   1.000
_cell.length_c   1.000
_cell.angle_alpha   90.00
_cell.angle_beta   90.00
_cell.angle_gamma   90.00
#
_symmetry.space_group_name_H-M   'P 1'
#
loop_
_entity.id
_entity.type
_entity.pdbx_description
1 polymer ?
#
loop_
_entity_poly.entity_id
_entity_poly.type
_entity_poly.pdbx_seq_one_letter_code
_entity_poly.pdbx_strand_id
1 'polypeptide(L)'
;MVPLTDSNGKRILNDNKQPIMIRELTYEVKGQKIIIQDHSESHKFGEGGIGDQPPHHNVRPEYNTRTGQVEGMENHYYFEKRNNK
;
A
#
# COMPACT_ATOMS: atom_id res chain seq x y z
N MET A 1 -6.98 3.29 9.54
CA MET A 1 -7.19 3.24 8.08
C MET A 1 -6.63 4.52 7.49
N VAL A 2 -5.97 4.44 6.33
CA VAL A 2 -5.45 5.60 5.59
C VAL A 2 -5.94 5.53 4.14
N PRO A 3 -6.01 6.66 3.41
CA PRO A 3 -6.41 6.62 2.01
C PRO A 3 -5.31 5.98 1.15
N LEU A 4 -5.71 5.15 0.19
CA LEU A 4 -4.85 4.70 -0.90
C LEU A 4 -4.53 5.89 -1.80
N THR A 5 -3.26 6.04 -2.18
CA THR A 5 -2.81 7.14 -3.03
C THR A 5 -2.05 6.66 -4.25
N ASP A 6 -2.10 7.46 -5.31
CA ASP A 6 -1.24 7.30 -6.47
C ASP A 6 0.23 7.69 -6.19
N SER A 7 1.08 7.58 -7.21
CA SER A 7 2.51 7.94 -7.15
C SER A 7 2.75 9.43 -6.83
N ASN A 8 1.78 10.30 -7.11
CA ASN A 8 1.81 11.73 -6.82
C ASN A 8 1.22 12.07 -5.44
N GLY A 9 0.77 11.08 -4.68
CA GLY A 9 0.15 11.26 -3.36
C GLY A 9 -1.32 11.70 -3.41
N LYS A 10 -1.96 11.67 -4.59
CA LYS A 10 -3.40 11.96 -4.71
C LYS A 10 -4.20 10.72 -4.33
N ARG A 11 -5.31 10.93 -3.62
CA ARG A 11 -6.19 9.85 -3.18
C ARG A 11 -6.86 9.16 -4.37
N ILE A 12 -6.84 7.84 -4.38
CA ILE A 12 -7.61 7.03 -5.33
C ILE A 12 -9.06 6.93 -4.82
N LEU A 13 -10.02 7.18 -5.72
CA LEU A 13 -11.45 7.23 -5.38
C LEU A 13 -12.16 5.99 -5.95
N ASN A 14 -13.16 5.50 -5.22
CA ASN A 14 -14.12 4.51 -5.71
C ASN A 14 -15.20 5.16 -6.60
N ASP A 15 -16.13 4.36 -7.13
CA ASP A 15 -17.22 4.81 -8.02
C ASP A 15 -18.13 5.88 -7.37
N ASN A 16 -18.22 5.89 -6.04
CA ASN A 16 -18.98 6.89 -5.29
C ASN A 16 -18.17 8.18 -5.03
N LYS A 17 -17.01 8.35 -5.67
CA LYS A 17 -16.06 9.46 -5.47
C LYS A 17 -15.53 9.56 -4.04
N GLN A 18 -15.50 8.45 -3.31
CA GLN A 18 -14.96 8.38 -1.95
C GLN A 18 -13.55 7.78 -1.97
N PRO A 19 -12.61 8.22 -1.12
CA PRO A 19 -11.29 7.60 -1.04
C PRO A 19 -11.38 6.10 -0.72
N ILE A 20 -10.62 5.30 -1.46
CA ILE A 20 -10.38 3.90 -1.09
C ILE A 20 -9.52 3.91 0.16
N MET A 21 -9.98 3.24 1.21
CA MET A 21 -9.30 3.21 2.51
C MET A 21 -8.62 1.86 2.69
N ILE A 22 -7.34 1.88 3.07
CA ILE A 22 -6.54 0.71 3.37
C ILE A 22 -6.21 0.61 4.86
N ARG A 23 -5.83 -0.59 5.28
CA ARG A 23 -5.33 -0.86 6.63
C ARG A 23 -3.84 -0.53 6.69
N GLU A 24 -3.44 0.11 7.77
CA GLU A 24 -2.05 0.21 8.21
C GLU A 24 -1.94 -0.48 9.56
N LEU A 25 -0.95 -1.36 9.68
CA LEU A 25 -0.64 -2.10 10.90
C LEU A 25 0.74 -1.66 11.38
N THR A 26 0.83 -1.26 12.65
CA THR A 26 2.10 -0.89 13.29
C THR A 26 2.61 -2.09 14.08
N TYR A 27 3.86 -2.48 13.81
CA TYR A 27 4.58 -3.51 14.55
C TYR A 27 5.84 -2.92 15.16
N GLU A 28 6.18 -3.35 16.37
CA GLU A 28 7.48 -3.05 16.98
C GLU A 28 8.38 -4.28 16.88
N VAL A 29 9.53 -4.12 16.26
CA VAL A 29 10.52 -5.18 16.04
C VAL A 29 11.87 -4.66 16.49
N LYS A 30 12.44 -5.26 17.54
CA LYS A 30 13.75 -4.89 18.09
C LYS A 30 13.86 -3.39 18.43
N GLY A 31 12.78 -2.78 18.95
CA GLY A 31 12.72 -1.36 19.30
C GLY A 31 12.50 -0.41 18.12
N GLN A 32 12.31 -0.91 16.90
CA GLN A 32 11.95 -0.11 15.74
C GLN A 32 10.48 -0.35 15.37
N LYS A 33 9.72 0.73 15.10
CA LYS A 33 8.37 0.60 14.57
C LYS A 33 8.37 0.51 13.05
N ILE A 34 7.64 -0.47 12.54
CA ILE A 34 7.46 -0.76 11.13
C ILE A 34 5.96 -0.72 10.81
N ILE A 35 5.63 -0.14 9.67
CA ILE A 35 4.26 0.00 9.18
C ILE A 35 4.08 -0.98 8.02
N ILE A 36 3.04 -1.81 8.11
CA ILE A 36 2.58 -2.66 7.02
C ILE A 36 1.33 -2.02 6.43
N GLN A 37 1.38 -1.69 5.14
CA GLN A 37 0.23 -1.17 4.39
C GLN A 37 -0.39 -2.29 3.57
N ASP A 38 -1.70 -2.53 3.75
CA ASP A 38 -2.46 -3.55 3.03
C ASP A 38 -3.06 -2.96 1.75
N HIS A 39 -2.39 -3.19 0.61
CA HIS A 39 -2.86 -2.80 -0.72
C HIS A 39 -3.63 -3.93 -1.42
N SER A 40 -4.43 -4.70 -0.67
CA SER A 40 -5.27 -5.76 -1.24
C SER A 40 -6.30 -5.27 -2.27
N GLU A 41 -6.64 -3.99 -2.26
CA GLU A 41 -7.51 -3.33 -3.25
C GLU A 41 -6.81 -3.08 -4.60
N SER A 42 -5.49 -3.34 -4.71
CA SER A 42 -4.65 -3.07 -5.90
C SER A 42 -4.60 -1.59 -6.30
N HIS A 43 -3.77 -1.26 -7.29
CA HIS A 43 -3.74 0.08 -7.88
C HIS A 43 -4.07 0.00 -9.37
N LYS A 44 -5.10 0.74 -9.77
CA LYS A 44 -5.43 0.99 -11.18
C LYS A 44 -5.35 2.49 -11.44
N PHE A 45 -4.38 2.90 -12.26
CA PHE A 45 -4.12 4.31 -12.54
C PHE A 45 -4.93 4.82 -13.73
N GLY A 46 -5.55 3.93 -14.51
CA GLY A 46 -6.36 4.31 -15.68
C GLY A 46 -5.53 4.70 -16.90
N GLU A 47 -4.22 4.47 -16.88
CA GLU A 47 -3.26 4.79 -17.95
C GLU A 47 -3.01 3.58 -18.87
N GLY A 48 -4.07 2.85 -19.24
CA GLY A 48 -3.94 1.66 -20.08
C GLY A 48 -3.14 0.51 -19.44
N GLY A 49 -3.08 0.46 -18.11
CA GLY A 49 -2.32 -0.55 -17.35
C GLY A 49 -0.89 -0.14 -17.00
N ILE A 50 -0.42 1.02 -17.47
CA ILE A 50 0.91 1.53 -17.11
C ILE A 50 0.91 1.91 -15.63
N GLY A 51 1.86 1.35 -14.88
CA GLY A 51 2.01 1.60 -13.45
C GLY A 51 1.06 0.82 -12.56
N ASP A 52 0.02 0.16 -13.11
CA ASP A 52 -0.93 -0.66 -12.33
C ASP A 52 -0.19 -1.69 -11.49
N GLN A 53 -0.58 -1.79 -10.22
CA GLN A 53 0.06 -2.70 -9.27
C GLN A 53 -0.95 -3.73 -8.78
N PRO A 54 -0.66 -5.04 -8.89
CA PRO A 54 -1.52 -6.06 -8.31
C PRO A 54 -1.52 -5.96 -6.78
N PRO A 55 -2.45 -6.65 -6.09
CA PRO A 55 -2.48 -6.70 -4.63
C PRO A 55 -1.13 -7.04 -4.00
N HIS A 56 -0.73 -6.25 -3.00
CA HIS A 56 0.54 -6.41 -2.30
C HIS A 56 0.50 -5.80 -0.90
N HIS A 57 1.55 -6.07 -0.11
CA HIS A 57 1.88 -5.28 1.07
C HIS A 57 3.07 -4.37 0.81
N ASN A 58 3.08 -3.21 1.46
CA ASN A 58 4.28 -2.40 1.62
C ASN A 58 4.80 -2.49 3.05
N VAL A 59 6.12 -2.47 3.20
CA VAL A 59 6.81 -2.35 4.49
C VAL A 59 7.49 -0.99 4.55
N ARG A 60 7.12 -0.17 5.55
CA ARG A 60 7.54 1.23 5.65
C ARG A 60 8.06 1.57 7.05
N PRO A 61 9.01 2.50 7.17
CA PRO A 61 9.38 3.04 8.48
C PRO A 61 8.29 3.98 9.01
N GLU A 62 8.14 4.09 10.33
CA GLU A 62 7.11 4.95 10.95
C GLU A 62 7.24 6.44 10.59
N TYR A 63 8.46 6.92 10.31
CA TYR A 63 8.74 8.33 9.98
C TYR A 63 8.47 8.68 8.50
N ASN A 64 8.28 7.68 7.63
CA ASN A 64 7.95 7.90 6.23
C ASN A 64 7.12 6.73 5.68
N THR A 65 5.84 6.73 6.02
CA THR A 65 4.90 5.67 5.61
C THR A 65 4.54 5.71 4.12
N ARG A 66 4.84 6.80 3.42
CA ARG A 66 4.44 6.97 2.01
C ARG A 66 5.44 6.37 1.04
N THR A 67 6.72 6.67 1.22
CA THR A 67 7.77 6.26 0.27
C THR A 67 9.03 5.74 0.95
N GLY A 68 9.03 5.66 2.28
CA GLY A 68 10.20 5.21 3.03
C GLY A 68 10.52 3.75 2.74
N GLN A 69 11.80 3.40 2.80
CA GLN A 69 12.26 2.03 2.68
C GLN A 69 12.83 1.57 4.02
N VAL A 70 12.52 0.33 4.39
CA VAL A 70 13.16 -0.34 5.53
C VAL A 70 14.34 -1.14 4.98
N GLU A 71 15.53 -0.94 5.55
CA GLU A 71 16.74 -1.64 5.11
C GLU A 71 16.55 -3.16 5.15
N GLY A 72 16.95 -3.85 4.09
CA GLY A 72 16.80 -5.30 3.95
C GLY A 72 15.39 -5.79 3.60
N MET A 73 14.43 -4.89 3.37
CA MET A 73 13.07 -5.24 2.93
C MET A 73 12.81 -4.82 1.49
N GLU A 74 11.95 -5.59 0.82
CA GLU A 74 11.45 -5.25 -0.51
C GLU A 74 10.43 -4.12 -0.44
N ASN A 75 10.32 -3.35 -1.53
CA ASN A 75 9.31 -2.29 -1.60
C ASN A 75 7.89 -2.83 -1.71
N HIS A 76 7.71 -4.00 -2.34
CA HIS A 76 6.41 -4.62 -2.59
C HIS A 76 6.48 -6.12 -2.30
N TYR A 77 5.52 -6.62 -1.52
CA TYR A 77 5.32 -8.04 -1.26
C TYR A 77 4.01 -8.48 -1.91
N TYR A 78 4.09 -8.95 -3.16
CA TYR A 78 2.94 -9.33 -3.97
C TYR A 78 2.25 -10.59 -3.43
N PHE A 79 0.92 -10.66 -3.60
CA PHE A 79 0.15 -11.83 -3.19
C PHE A 79 0.24 -12.89 -4.30
N GLU A 80 0.77 -14.07 -3.99
CA GLU A 80 0.85 -15.18 -4.96
C GLU A 80 -0.53 -15.76 -5.29
N LYS A 81 -1.42 -15.79 -4.29
CA LYS A 81 -2.82 -16.23 -4.44
C LYS A 81 -3.70 -15.33 -3.61
N ARG A 82 -4.80 -14.88 -4.21
CA ARG A 82 -5.89 -14.23 -3.50
C ARG A 82 -6.95 -15.27 -3.24
N ASN A 83 -7.46 -15.37 -2.00
CA ASN A 83 -8.71 -16.08 -1.78
C ASN A 83 -9.79 -15.33 -2.57
N ASN A 84 -10.43 -16.01 -3.52
CA ASN A 84 -11.59 -15.46 -4.20
C ASN A 84 -12.66 -15.20 -3.13
N LYS A 85 -13.03 -13.93 -2.97
CA LYS A 85 -14.17 -13.53 -2.14
C LYS A 85 -15.46 -13.80 -2.88
#